data_AF-A0A9E4XHG0-F1
#
_entry.id   AF-A0A9E4XHG0-F1
#
_cell.length_a   1.000
_cell.length_b   1.000
_cell.length_c   1.000
_cell.angle_alpha   90.00
_cell.angle_beta   90.00
_cell.angle_gamma   90.00
#
_symmetry.space_group_name_H-M   'P 1'
#
loop_
_entity.id
_entity.type
_entity.pdbx_description
1 polymer ?
#
loop_
_entity_poly.entity_id
_entity_poly.type
_entity_poly.pdbx_seq_one_letter_code
_entity_poly.pdbx_strand_id
1 'polypeptide(L)'
;LLGSLKTGYRRAWVIFLFVYAAAIILVAAEPFVEGLVLSGERLGIDEFILIQWLAPLASESPEIIIAVLFTLRANPVAGLTTLISSEVNQLTLLIGSMVLIFSFASPGVPLSFPLDDRQSIEFLLTSAMSVFAILLIAPRIITWRAGAVLLVTFVAHLFFTDPQMRLYFAYGFFALGGVLVLMNWRRVMHIFGNPTE
;
A
#
# COMPACT_ATOMS: atom_id res chain seq x y z
N LEU A 1 -13.80 -27.54 11.01
CA LEU A 1 -13.09 -26.42 10.33
C LEU A 1 -11.74 -26.95 9.89
N LEU A 2 -11.28 -26.71 8.66
CA LEU A 2 -10.13 -27.35 7.97
C LEU A 2 -8.93 -27.82 8.84
N GLY A 3 -8.60 -27.11 9.92
CA GLY A 3 -7.60 -27.50 10.91
C GLY A 3 -7.83 -28.88 11.57
N SER A 4 -9.07 -29.38 11.62
CA SER A 4 -9.43 -30.67 12.24
C SER A 4 -9.26 -31.89 11.32
N LEU A 5 -8.90 -31.70 10.05
CA LEU A 5 -8.69 -32.80 9.09
C LEU A 5 -7.32 -33.45 9.29
N LYS A 6 -7.20 -34.74 8.92
CA LYS A 6 -5.89 -35.42 8.82
C LYS A 6 -4.98 -34.64 7.87
N THR A 7 -3.69 -34.63 8.16
CA THR A 7 -2.68 -33.77 7.48
C THR A 7 -2.73 -33.84 5.96
N GLY A 8 -2.91 -35.04 5.38
CA GLY A 8 -2.99 -35.22 3.92
C GLY A 8 -4.18 -34.47 3.30
N TYR A 9 -5.38 -34.70 3.83
CA TYR A 9 -6.59 -34.00 3.37
C TYR A 9 -6.52 -32.49 3.62
N ARG A 10 -5.96 -32.06 4.76
CA ARG A 10 -5.78 -30.63 5.05
C ARG A 10 -4.90 -29.95 4.01
N ARG A 11 -3.76 -30.54 3.66
CA ARG A 11 -2.85 -30.01 2.63
C ARG A 11 -3.50 -29.98 1.26
N ALA A 12 -4.20 -31.05 0.88
CA ALA A 12 -4.92 -31.12 -0.39
C ALA A 12 -5.96 -29.99 -0.52
N TRP A 13 -6.74 -29.75 0.53
CA TRP A 13 -7.71 -28.65 0.55
C TRP A 13 -7.05 -27.26 0.49
N VAL A 14 -5.95 -27.05 1.22
CA VAL A 14 -5.22 -25.77 1.16
C VAL A 14 -4.67 -25.51 -0.24
N ILE A 15 -4.06 -26.52 -0.89
CA ILE A 15 -3.57 -26.39 -2.26
C ILE A 15 -4.72 -26.13 -3.23
N PHE A 16 -5.82 -26.87 -3.11
CA PHE A 16 -7.00 -26.66 -3.95
C PHE A 16 -7.54 -25.23 -3.81
N LEU A 17 -7.74 -24.75 -2.58
CA LEU A 17 -8.23 -23.39 -2.33
C LEU A 17 -7.26 -22.33 -2.87
N PHE A 18 -5.94 -22.56 -2.75
CA PHE A 18 -4.93 -21.66 -3.27
C PHE A 18 -4.98 -21.56 -4.80
N VAL A 19 -5.00 -22.69 -5.50
CA VAL A 19 -5.09 -22.74 -6.97
C VAL A 19 -6.42 -22.19 -7.46
N TYR A 20 -7.51 -22.53 -6.77
CA TYR A 20 -8.84 -22.03 -7.10
C TYR A 20 -8.91 -20.49 -6.97
N ALA A 21 -8.43 -19.93 -5.85
CA ALA A 21 -8.39 -18.49 -5.65
C ALA A 21 -7.51 -17.80 -6.72
N ALA A 22 -6.32 -18.33 -7.01
CA ALA A 22 -5.45 -17.80 -8.04
C ALA A 22 -6.12 -17.80 -9.43
N ALA A 23 -6.79 -18.90 -9.80
CA ALA A 23 -7.50 -19.00 -11.07
C ALA A 23 -8.65 -17.98 -11.16
N ILE A 24 -9.42 -17.81 -10.07
CA ILE A 24 -10.49 -16.81 -10.01
C ILE A 24 -9.93 -15.40 -10.15
N ILE A 25 -8.83 -15.06 -9.45
CA ILE A 25 -8.19 -13.74 -9.56
C ILE A 25 -7.74 -13.48 -11.00
N LEU A 26 -7.10 -14.44 -11.66
CA LEU A 26 -6.62 -14.28 -13.05
C LEU A 26 -7.77 -14.04 -14.04
N VAL A 27 -8.89 -14.75 -13.89
CA VAL A 27 -10.05 -14.60 -14.78
C VAL A 27 -10.86 -13.34 -14.44
N ALA A 28 -10.85 -12.90 -13.18
CA ALA A 28 -11.67 -11.76 -12.74
C ALA A 28 -10.95 -10.40 -12.85
N ALA A 29 -9.62 -10.36 -12.88
CA ALA A 29 -8.86 -9.10 -12.83
C ALA A 29 -9.17 -8.15 -13.99
N GLU A 30 -9.14 -8.64 -15.23
CA GLU A 30 -9.42 -7.82 -16.42
C GLU A 30 -10.89 -7.36 -16.48
N PRO A 31 -11.91 -8.24 -16.36
CA PRO A 31 -13.31 -7.81 -16.30
C PRO A 31 -13.62 -6.84 -15.16
N PHE A 32 -12.92 -6.96 -14.03
CA PHE A 32 -13.05 -6.04 -12.91
C PHE A 32 -12.58 -4.63 -13.28
N VAL A 33 -11.38 -4.50 -13.86
CA VAL A 33 -10.83 -3.20 -14.26
C VAL A 33 -11.67 -2.58 -15.39
N GLU A 34 -12.01 -3.33 -16.43
CA GLU A 34 -12.87 -2.84 -17.52
C GLU A 34 -14.25 -2.42 -17.00
N GLY A 35 -14.85 -3.23 -16.14
CA GLY A 35 -16.13 -2.93 -15.51
C GLY A 35 -16.11 -1.66 -14.67
N LEU A 36 -15.00 -1.40 -13.95
CA LEU A 36 -14.80 -0.16 -13.21
C LEU A 36 -14.75 1.05 -14.13
N VAL A 37 -13.91 1.02 -15.17
CA VAL A 37 -13.74 2.15 -16.12
C VAL A 37 -15.04 2.45 -16.85
N LEU A 38 -15.70 1.42 -17.41
CA LEU A 38 -16.98 1.56 -18.11
C LEU A 38 -18.10 2.10 -17.21
N SER A 39 -18.10 1.70 -15.93
CA SER A 39 -19.06 2.24 -14.95
C SER A 39 -18.75 3.69 -14.61
N GLY A 40 -17.48 4.06 -14.49
CA GLY A 40 -17.04 5.44 -14.29
C GLY A 40 -17.46 6.38 -15.39
N GLU A 41 -17.22 5.99 -16.64
CA GLU A 41 -17.59 6.76 -17.82
C GLU A 41 -19.09 7.08 -17.83
N ARG A 42 -19.94 6.07 -17.53
CA ARG A 42 -21.41 6.24 -17.45
C ARG A 42 -21.86 7.16 -16.31
N LEU A 43 -21.08 7.23 -15.24
CA LEU A 43 -21.36 8.06 -14.05
C LEU A 43 -20.67 9.43 -14.11
N GLY A 44 -19.85 9.70 -15.14
CA GLY A 44 -19.04 10.91 -15.22
C GLY A 44 -17.93 10.98 -14.17
N ILE A 45 -17.46 9.83 -13.68
CA ILE A 45 -16.35 9.74 -12.71
C ILE A 45 -15.05 9.55 -13.47
N ASP A 46 -14.04 10.35 -13.11
CA ASP A 46 -12.70 10.30 -13.68
C ASP A 46 -12.04 8.92 -13.49
N GLU A 47 -11.48 8.37 -14.57
CA GLU A 47 -10.85 7.05 -14.59
C GLU A 47 -9.70 6.96 -13.58
N PHE A 48 -8.93 8.05 -13.42
CA PHE A 48 -7.84 8.08 -12.46
C PHE A 48 -8.34 7.93 -11.01
N ILE A 49 -9.51 8.48 -10.65
CA ILE A 49 -10.09 8.26 -9.32
C ILE A 49 -10.46 6.77 -9.12
N LEU A 50 -11.01 6.13 -10.15
CA LEU A 50 -11.39 4.73 -10.08
C LEU A 50 -10.18 3.82 -9.94
N ILE A 51 -9.16 4.01 -10.78
CA ILE A 51 -7.95 3.18 -10.79
C ILE A 51 -7.10 3.44 -9.55
N GLN A 52 -6.95 4.70 -9.12
CA GLN A 52 -6.06 5.03 -8.00
C GLN A 52 -6.69 4.79 -6.63
N TRP A 53 -8.02 4.93 -6.49
CA TRP A 53 -8.67 4.85 -5.18
C TRP A 53 -9.64 3.68 -5.07
N LEU A 54 -10.55 3.54 -6.03
CA LEU A 54 -11.62 2.55 -5.90
C LEU A 54 -11.10 1.13 -6.09
N ALA A 55 -10.26 0.89 -7.09
CA ALA A 55 -9.66 -0.41 -7.34
C ALA A 55 -8.82 -0.90 -6.14
N PRO A 56 -7.84 -0.11 -5.61
CA PRO A 56 -7.10 -0.49 -4.40
C PRO A 56 -8.00 -0.67 -3.18
N LEU A 57 -8.99 0.21 -2.97
CA LEU A 57 -9.90 0.04 -1.84
C LEU A 57 -10.62 -1.31 -1.89
N ALA A 58 -11.07 -1.73 -3.08
CA ALA A 58 -11.72 -3.02 -3.26
C ALA A 58 -10.74 -4.20 -3.11
N SER A 59 -9.54 -4.12 -3.70
CA SER A 59 -8.55 -5.20 -3.66
C SER A 59 -7.93 -5.41 -2.28
N GLU A 60 -7.70 -4.32 -1.53
CA GLU A 60 -7.05 -4.34 -0.22
C GLU A 60 -8.04 -4.49 0.95
N SER A 61 -9.34 -4.30 0.71
CA SER A 61 -10.40 -4.43 1.74
C SER A 61 -10.33 -5.74 2.54
N PRO A 62 -10.18 -6.93 1.92
CA PRO A 62 -10.07 -8.19 2.66
C PRO A 62 -8.90 -8.19 3.66
N GLU A 63 -7.75 -7.61 3.29
CA GLU A 63 -6.59 -7.54 4.15
C GLU A 63 -6.82 -6.58 5.33
N ILE A 64 -7.34 -5.38 5.04
CA ILE A 64 -7.67 -4.36 6.05
C ILE A 64 -8.64 -4.93 7.08
N ILE A 65 -9.67 -5.67 6.63
CA ILE A 65 -10.63 -6.33 7.53
C ILE A 65 -9.91 -7.31 8.48
N ILE A 66 -8.97 -8.12 7.99
CA ILE A 66 -8.21 -9.05 8.83
C ILE A 66 -7.33 -8.30 9.84
N ALA A 67 -6.65 -7.23 9.44
CA ALA A 67 -5.84 -6.40 10.35
C ALA A 67 -6.68 -5.74 11.46
N VAL A 68 -7.88 -5.25 11.11
CA VAL A 68 -8.84 -4.70 12.07
C VAL A 68 -9.34 -5.79 13.02
N LEU A 69 -9.65 -6.99 12.52
CA LEU A 69 -10.08 -8.11 13.36
C LEU A 69 -9.00 -8.53 14.37
N PHE A 70 -7.72 -8.54 13.97
CA PHE A 70 -6.62 -8.79 14.92
C PHE A 70 -6.55 -7.71 16.00
N THR A 71 -6.68 -6.44 15.61
CA THR A 71 -6.67 -5.31 16.54
C THR A 71 -7.83 -5.38 17.54
N LEU A 72 -9.05 -5.67 17.06
CA LEU A 72 -10.24 -5.82 17.91
C LEU A 72 -10.16 -7.03 18.86
N ARG A 73 -9.37 -8.05 18.51
CA ARG A 73 -9.07 -9.21 19.36
C ARG A 73 -7.88 -8.98 20.30
N ALA A 74 -7.56 -7.72 20.60
CA ALA A 74 -6.45 -7.33 21.47
C ALA A 74 -5.07 -7.81 20.97
N ASN A 75 -4.91 -8.00 19.65
CA ASN A 75 -3.63 -8.27 19.01
C ASN A 75 -3.26 -7.20 17.97
N PRO A 76 -3.06 -5.93 18.40
CA PRO A 76 -2.72 -4.84 17.49
C PRO A 76 -1.35 -5.03 16.82
N VAL A 77 -0.44 -5.78 17.45
CA VAL A 77 0.87 -6.08 16.88
C VAL A 77 0.72 -6.95 15.63
N ALA A 78 -0.07 -8.01 15.68
CA ALA A 78 -0.33 -8.84 14.49
C ALA A 78 -0.99 -8.03 13.36
N GLY A 79 -2.00 -7.20 13.68
CA GLY A 79 -2.64 -6.34 12.69
C GLY A 79 -1.67 -5.37 12.04
N LEU A 80 -0.83 -4.70 12.83
CA LEU A 80 0.18 -3.77 12.33
C LEU A 80 1.27 -4.49 11.51
N THR A 81 1.74 -5.66 11.95
CA THR A 81 2.73 -6.46 11.21
C THR A 81 2.20 -6.93 9.87
N THR A 82 0.92 -7.33 9.79
CA THR A 82 0.27 -7.68 8.51
C THR A 82 0.30 -6.49 7.55
N LEU A 83 -0.19 -5.31 7.98
CA LEU A 83 -0.23 -4.11 7.14
C LEU A 83 1.16 -3.65 6.69
N ILE A 84 2.13 -3.61 7.61
CA ILE A 84 3.52 -3.25 7.26
C ILE A 84 4.09 -4.24 6.24
N SER A 85 3.83 -5.54 6.42
CA SER A 85 4.35 -6.57 5.50
C SER A 85 3.76 -6.42 4.10
N SER A 86 2.48 -6.07 3.98
CA SER A 86 1.84 -5.85 2.69
C SER A 86 2.37 -4.59 2.01
N GLU A 87 2.50 -3.49 2.75
CA GLU A 87 3.10 -2.25 2.22
C GLU A 87 4.53 -2.46 1.73
N VAL A 88 5.37 -3.21 2.45
CA VAL A 88 6.71 -3.56 1.99
C VAL A 88 6.65 -4.34 0.68
N ASN A 89 5.73 -5.29 0.55
CA ASN A 89 5.54 -6.05 -0.69
C ASN A 89 5.06 -5.16 -1.85
N GLN A 90 4.13 -4.23 -1.61
CA GLN A 90 3.62 -3.30 -2.62
C GLN A 90 4.70 -2.29 -3.06
N LEU A 91 5.47 -1.73 -2.14
CA LEU A 91 6.51 -0.76 -2.46
C LEU A 91 7.78 -1.38 -3.06
N THR A 92 7.89 -2.71 -3.07
CA THR A 92 9.07 -3.40 -3.61
C THR A 92 8.70 -4.37 -4.73
N LEU A 93 8.05 -5.47 -4.41
CA LEU A 93 7.74 -6.55 -5.35
C LEU A 93 6.76 -6.09 -6.43
N LEU A 94 5.71 -5.35 -6.09
CA LEU A 94 4.72 -4.89 -7.05
C LEU A 94 5.31 -3.86 -8.03
N ILE A 95 6.04 -2.85 -7.52
CA ILE A 95 6.71 -1.87 -8.38
C ILE A 95 7.74 -2.57 -9.29
N GLY A 96 8.52 -3.50 -8.75
CA GLY A 96 9.49 -4.27 -9.51
C GLY A 96 8.84 -5.16 -10.58
N SER A 97 7.73 -5.84 -10.25
CA SER A 97 7.02 -6.69 -11.20
C SER A 97 6.38 -5.88 -12.32
N MET A 98 5.88 -4.67 -12.05
CA MET A 98 5.34 -3.76 -13.07
C MET A 98 6.39 -3.43 -14.15
N VAL A 99 7.62 -3.09 -13.74
CA VAL A 99 8.72 -2.81 -14.68
C VAL A 99 9.05 -4.03 -15.53
N LEU A 100 9.09 -5.23 -14.91
CA LEU A 100 9.36 -6.48 -15.61
C LEU A 100 8.26 -6.82 -16.62
N ILE A 101 6.99 -6.77 -16.20
CA ILE A 101 5.82 -7.07 -17.04
C ILE A 101 5.78 -6.11 -18.24
N PHE A 102 5.97 -4.81 -18.00
CA PHE A 102 6.01 -3.81 -19.07
C PHE A 102 7.12 -4.09 -20.09
N SER A 103 8.32 -4.45 -19.61
CA SER A 103 9.47 -4.76 -20.47
C SER A 103 9.27 -6.03 -21.29
N PHE A 104 8.64 -7.06 -20.72
CA PHE A 104 8.29 -8.27 -21.47
C PHE A 104 7.17 -8.03 -22.49
N ALA A 105 6.21 -7.16 -22.17
CA ALA A 105 5.11 -6.81 -23.06
C ALA A 105 5.54 -5.85 -24.20
N SER A 106 6.66 -5.14 -24.04
CA SER A 106 7.18 -4.15 -25.00
C SER A 106 8.59 -4.50 -25.51
N PRO A 107 8.73 -5.49 -26.43
CA PRO A 107 10.03 -5.90 -26.94
C PRO A 107 10.79 -4.75 -27.61
N GLY A 108 12.06 -4.54 -27.23
CA GLY A 108 12.95 -3.54 -27.83
C GLY A 108 13.04 -2.20 -27.10
N VAL A 109 12.24 -1.98 -26.05
CA VAL A 109 12.41 -0.86 -25.12
C VAL A 109 13.33 -1.32 -23.97
N PRO A 110 14.33 -0.52 -23.55
CA PRO A 110 15.14 -0.86 -22.38
C PRO A 110 14.25 -1.03 -21.14
N LEU A 111 14.71 -1.79 -20.13
CA LEU A 111 14.08 -1.97 -18.81
C LEU A 111 13.76 -0.61 -18.18
N SER A 112 12.61 -0.06 -18.52
CA SER A 112 12.17 1.27 -18.14
C SER A 112 10.65 1.29 -18.14
N PHE A 113 10.09 1.87 -17.08
CA PHE A 113 8.68 2.19 -17.01
C PHE A 113 8.58 3.72 -17.05
N PRO A 114 8.20 4.31 -18.20
CA PRO A 114 8.19 5.75 -18.33
C PRO A 114 7.14 6.35 -17.40
N LEU A 115 7.56 7.32 -16.58
CA LEU A 115 6.66 8.09 -15.74
C LEU A 115 6.40 9.44 -16.42
N ASP A 116 5.14 9.80 -16.56
CA ASP A 116 4.77 11.17 -16.90
C ASP A 116 4.96 12.11 -15.71
N ASP A 117 4.76 13.41 -15.92
CA ASP A 117 4.93 14.43 -14.88
C ASP A 117 4.01 14.18 -13.67
N ARG A 118 2.78 13.72 -13.92
CA ARG A 118 1.79 13.44 -12.87
C ARG A 118 2.20 12.22 -12.05
N GLN A 119 2.52 11.11 -12.71
CA GLN A 119 2.98 9.86 -12.10
C GLN A 119 4.26 10.06 -11.30
N SER A 120 5.17 10.92 -11.77
CA SER A 120 6.38 11.29 -11.02
C SER A 120 6.04 12.00 -9.71
N ILE A 121 5.03 12.90 -9.72
CA ILE A 121 4.52 13.56 -8.52
C ILE A 121 3.81 12.57 -7.60
N GLU A 122 2.98 11.66 -8.13
CA GLU A 122 2.32 10.59 -7.34
C GLU A 122 3.35 9.69 -6.66
N PHE A 123 4.41 9.33 -7.38
CA PHE A 123 5.50 8.52 -6.88
C PHE A 123 6.27 9.24 -5.75
N LEU A 124 6.53 10.55 -5.92
CA LEU A 124 7.16 11.37 -4.89
C LEU A 124 6.26 11.51 -3.65
N LEU A 125 4.96 11.74 -3.82
CA LEU A 125 3.98 11.84 -2.74
C LEU A 125 3.92 10.53 -1.95
N THR A 126 3.83 9.40 -2.66
CA THR A 126 3.85 8.06 -2.06
C THR A 126 5.13 7.84 -1.27
N SER A 127 6.29 8.17 -1.86
CA SER A 127 7.59 8.07 -1.19
C SER A 127 7.66 8.94 0.08
N ALA A 128 7.15 10.17 0.02
CA ALA A 128 7.13 11.08 1.17
C ALA A 128 6.26 10.53 2.31
N MET A 129 5.08 10.00 1.98
CA MET A 129 4.19 9.36 2.95
C MET A 129 4.82 8.10 3.55
N SER A 130 5.46 7.25 2.75
CA SER A 130 6.16 6.04 3.22
C SER A 130 7.32 6.39 4.16
N VAL A 131 8.14 7.39 3.82
CA VAL A 131 9.22 7.86 4.70
C VAL A 131 8.66 8.36 6.03
N PHE A 132 7.60 9.16 5.99
CA PHE A 132 6.95 9.65 7.21
C PHE A 132 6.38 8.50 8.07
N ALA A 133 5.74 7.51 7.46
CA ALA A 133 5.25 6.32 8.16
C ALA A 133 6.39 5.50 8.78
N ILE A 134 7.51 5.29 8.07
CA ILE A 134 8.69 4.61 8.60
C ILE A 134 9.26 5.35 9.82
N LEU A 135 9.35 6.68 9.74
CA LEU A 135 9.82 7.52 10.85
C LEU A 135 8.91 7.43 12.09
N LEU A 136 7.63 7.10 11.93
CA LEU A 136 6.70 6.86 13.03
C LEU A 136 6.83 5.44 13.62
N ILE A 137 7.01 4.44 12.75
CA ILE A 137 6.97 3.03 13.13
C ILE A 137 8.32 2.55 13.67
N ALA A 138 9.42 2.85 12.98
CA ALA A 138 10.74 2.29 13.30
C ALA A 138 11.24 2.68 14.72
N PRO A 139 11.12 3.94 15.19
CA PRO A 139 11.48 4.29 16.56
C PRO A 139 10.33 4.01 17.56
N ARG A 140 9.25 3.35 17.12
CA ARG A 140 8.04 3.03 17.91
C ARG A 140 7.38 4.25 18.55
N ILE A 141 7.30 5.35 17.80
CA ILE A 141 6.69 6.60 18.26
C ILE A 141 5.25 6.78 17.76
N ILE A 142 4.70 5.78 17.07
CA ILE A 142 3.32 5.79 16.60
C ILE A 142 2.36 5.91 17.80
N THR A 143 1.61 7.00 17.83
CA THR A 143 0.55 7.28 18.80
C THR A 143 -0.77 7.44 18.05
N TRP A 144 -1.91 7.37 18.74
CA TRP A 144 -3.21 7.61 18.11
C TRP A 144 -3.26 8.98 17.41
N ARG A 145 -2.58 10.01 17.96
CA ARG A 145 -2.48 11.34 17.36
C ARG A 145 -1.71 11.30 16.05
N ALA A 146 -0.57 10.61 16.02
CA ALA A 146 0.20 10.45 14.80
C ALA A 146 -0.57 9.67 13.73
N GLY A 147 -1.29 8.61 14.14
CA GLY A 147 -2.19 7.87 13.26
C GLY A 147 -3.34 8.74 12.73
N ALA A 148 -3.92 9.60 13.56
CA ALA A 148 -4.94 10.55 13.14
C ALA A 148 -4.39 11.61 12.16
N VAL A 149 -3.17 12.12 12.39
CA VAL A 149 -2.51 13.04 11.44
C VAL A 149 -2.28 12.35 10.09
N LEU A 150 -1.77 11.11 10.09
CA LEU A 150 -1.63 10.32 8.87
C LEU A 150 -2.97 10.17 8.14
N LEU A 151 -4.01 9.72 8.85
CA LEU A 151 -5.33 9.48 8.27
C LEU A 151 -5.97 10.77 7.73
N VAL A 152 -5.93 11.86 8.50
CA VAL A 152 -6.53 13.14 8.09
C VAL A 152 -5.77 13.73 6.90
N THR A 153 -4.44 13.66 6.89
CA THR A 153 -3.64 14.17 5.77
C THR A 153 -3.84 13.31 4.53
N PHE A 154 -3.95 11.99 4.70
CA PHE A 154 -4.31 11.05 3.64
C PHE A 154 -5.67 11.38 3.03
N VAL A 155 -6.72 11.43 3.86
CA VAL A 155 -8.09 11.75 3.41
C VAL A 155 -8.15 13.13 2.78
N ALA A 156 -7.45 14.13 3.33
CA ALA A 156 -7.42 15.47 2.77
C ALA A 156 -6.86 15.48 1.35
N HIS A 157 -5.75 14.78 1.07
CA HIS A 157 -5.16 14.79 -0.28
C HIS A 157 -6.06 14.12 -1.32
N LEU A 158 -6.99 13.23 -0.93
CA LEU A 158 -7.90 12.56 -1.88
C LEU A 158 -8.73 13.55 -2.68
N PHE A 159 -9.11 14.67 -2.05
CA PHE A 159 -9.93 15.71 -2.67
C PHE A 159 -9.13 16.64 -3.58
N PHE A 160 -7.79 16.55 -3.58
CA PHE A 160 -6.92 17.38 -4.41
C PHE A 160 -6.30 16.52 -5.51
N THR A 161 -6.89 16.58 -6.71
CA THR A 161 -6.40 15.88 -7.91
C THR A 161 -5.38 16.69 -8.69
N ASP A 162 -5.24 17.99 -8.40
CA ASP A 162 -4.29 18.88 -9.06
C ASP A 162 -2.82 18.50 -8.73
N PRO A 163 -1.93 18.37 -9.75
CA PRO A 163 -0.54 17.97 -9.53
C PRO A 163 0.24 18.91 -8.60
N GLN A 164 0.00 20.23 -8.65
CA GLN A 164 0.72 21.18 -7.80
C GLN A 164 0.30 21.01 -6.33
N MET A 165 -0.99 20.80 -6.09
CA MET A 165 -1.49 20.51 -4.74
C MET A 165 -0.88 19.22 -4.18
N ARG A 166 -0.78 18.17 -4.99
CA ARG A 166 -0.15 16.90 -4.59
C ARG A 166 1.34 17.06 -4.27
N LEU A 167 2.04 17.89 -5.02
CA LEU A 167 3.42 18.25 -4.73
C LEU A 167 3.55 18.97 -3.37
N TYR A 168 2.63 19.88 -3.04
CA TYR A 168 2.61 20.50 -1.72
C TYR A 168 2.35 19.51 -0.58
N PHE A 169 1.48 18.51 -0.79
CA PHE A 169 1.31 17.42 0.17
C PHE A 169 2.60 16.61 0.36
N ALA A 170 3.34 16.32 -0.72
CA ALA A 170 4.61 15.59 -0.65
C ALA A 170 5.63 16.37 0.19
N TYR A 171 5.80 17.67 -0.07
CA TYR A 171 6.66 18.53 0.74
C TYR A 171 6.17 18.65 2.20
N GLY A 172 4.85 18.66 2.42
CA GLY A 172 4.25 18.63 3.75
C GLY A 172 4.64 17.39 4.54
N PHE A 173 4.56 16.20 3.94
CA PHE A 173 4.98 14.95 4.58
C PHE A 173 6.48 14.94 4.90
N PHE A 174 7.33 15.43 3.99
CA PHE A 174 8.76 15.56 4.27
C PHE A 174 9.04 16.56 5.41
N ALA A 175 8.36 17.71 5.43
CA ALA A 175 8.51 18.70 6.49
C ALA A 175 8.08 18.14 7.86
N LEU A 176 6.95 17.44 7.92
CA LEU A 176 6.49 16.74 9.13
C LEU A 176 7.49 15.68 9.58
N GLY A 177 8.04 14.90 8.64
CA GLY A 177 9.11 13.93 8.91
C GLY A 177 10.37 14.60 9.48
N GLY A 178 10.80 15.72 8.91
CA GLY A 178 11.93 16.51 9.38
C GLY A 178 11.73 17.03 10.81
N VAL A 179 10.56 17.64 11.08
CA VAL A 179 10.19 18.09 12.44
C VAL A 179 10.21 16.92 13.42
N LEU A 180 9.66 15.78 13.02
CA LEU A 180 9.60 14.59 13.86
C LEU A 180 11.00 14.04 14.19
N VAL A 181 11.91 14.03 13.21
CA VAL A 181 13.31 13.67 13.39
C VAL A 181 14.02 14.65 14.32
N LEU A 182 13.82 15.95 14.17
CA LEU A 182 14.41 16.97 15.05
C LEU A 182 13.91 16.82 16.50
N MET A 183 12.61 16.59 16.70
CA MET A 183 12.01 16.42 18.02
C MET A 183 12.43 15.11 18.69
N ASN A 184 12.64 14.04 17.91
CA ASN A 184 12.92 12.69 18.42
C ASN A 184 14.33 12.18 18.06
N TRP A 185 15.28 13.08 17.82
CA TRP A 185 16.59 12.79 17.26
C TRP A 185 17.29 11.59 17.91
N ARG A 186 17.29 11.54 19.26
CA ARG A 186 17.90 10.43 20.01
C ARG A 186 17.28 9.07 19.71
N ARG A 187 15.94 9.00 19.60
CA ARG A 187 15.23 7.74 19.32
C ARG A 187 15.42 7.29 17.88
N VAL A 188 15.43 8.23 16.93
CA VAL A 188 15.66 7.95 15.51
C VAL A 188 17.10 7.47 15.30
N MET A 189 18.09 8.16 15.87
CA MET A 189 19.50 7.78 15.73
C MET A 189 19.82 6.43 16.40
N HIS A 190 19.08 6.03 17.43
CA HIS A 190 19.23 4.71 18.06
C HIS A 190 18.83 3.55 17.11
N ILE A 191 18.06 3.79 16.05
CA ILE A 191 17.78 2.77 15.02
C ILE A 191 19.05 2.46 14.21
N PHE A 192 19.88 3.48 13.98
CA PHE A 192 21.10 3.40 13.19
C PHE A 192 22.37 3.21 14.04
N GLY A 193 22.26 3.40 15.36
CA GLY A 193 23.28 3.07 16.35
C GLY A 193 23.26 1.58 16.69
N ASN A 194 24.45 0.98 16.86
CA ASN A 194 24.68 -0.46 17.03
C ASN A 194 23.64 -1.21 17.90
N PRO A 195 23.22 -2.43 17.50
CA PRO A 195 22.27 -3.26 18.25
C PRO A 195 22.86 -3.93 19.51
N THR A 196 23.85 -3.34 20.15
CA THR A 196 24.55 -3.92 21.31
C THR A 196 24.63 -2.94 22.48
N GLU A 197 23.51 -2.79 23.18
CA GLU A 197 23.45 -2.70 24.65
C GLU A 197 22.29 -3.56 25.15
#